data_AF-A0A933FHZ0-F1
#
_entry.id   AF-A0A933FHZ0-F1
#
_cell.length_a   1.000
_cell.length_b   1.000
_cell.length_c   1.000
_cell.angle_alpha   90.00
_cell.angle_beta   90.00
_cell.angle_gamma   90.00
#
_symmetry.space_group_name_H-M   'P 1'
#
loop_
_entity.id
_entity.type
_entity.pdbx_description
1 polymer ?
#
loop_
_entity_poly.entity_id
_entity_poly.type
_entity_poly.pdbx_seq_one_letter_code
_entity_poly.pdbx_strand_id
1 'polypeptide(L)'
;GSNIVYNFDTEKQVTLPSHWEDFDFSPVADELAAKSIALDPQNRWLVVTSDDGSKTQSIQALGENEDKVQVNWSPNDQVVAFADTSNAIQGGVDRNVIYPVGKNKENFKGLVVEGLEFESLWSPNGKQLLYSVTGSYSNNKPLLWIVDATSSTMGDNRQSLGLNTWVDKCTWTSASVVYCAVPLELPNNAGLQRSLYANEPDALFKLDLSAGTSTLIAIPEEATAMNNLQISDDGSSLYFTNRSGQLELMRLK
;
A
#
# COMPACT_ATOMS: atom_id res chain seq x y z
N GLY A 1 7.17 -13.67 -19.52
CA GLY A 1 7.05 -14.91 -18.72
C GLY A 1 5.59 -15.34 -18.71
N SER A 2 5.28 -16.48 -18.11
CA SER A 2 3.89 -16.85 -17.80
C SER A 2 3.56 -16.45 -16.36
N ASN A 3 2.32 -16.02 -16.12
CA ASN A 3 1.83 -15.75 -14.77
C ASN A 3 1.30 -17.05 -14.16
N ILE A 4 1.62 -17.29 -12.90
CA ILE A 4 1.30 -18.55 -12.21
C ILE A 4 0.77 -18.24 -10.81
N VAL A 5 -0.33 -18.90 -10.46
CA VAL A 5 -0.80 -19.03 -9.06
C VAL A 5 -0.43 -20.44 -8.60
N TYR A 6 0.21 -20.52 -7.45
CA TYR A 6 0.56 -21.79 -6.81
C TYR A 6 -0.03 -21.85 -5.42
N ASN A 7 -0.82 -22.88 -5.15
CA ASN A 7 -1.42 -23.13 -3.85
C ASN A 7 -0.55 -24.15 -3.10
N PHE A 8 0.08 -23.74 -2.00
CA PHE A 8 1.01 -24.58 -1.23
C PHE A 8 0.33 -25.70 -0.44
N ASP A 9 -0.94 -25.55 -0.08
CA ASP A 9 -1.68 -26.58 0.67
C ASP A 9 -2.10 -27.75 -0.22
N THR A 10 -2.49 -27.44 -1.46
CA THR A 10 -2.97 -28.43 -2.44
C THR A 10 -1.90 -28.84 -3.44
N GLU A 11 -0.75 -28.17 -3.43
CA GLU A 11 0.35 -28.29 -4.38
C GLU A 11 -0.08 -28.11 -5.86
N LYS A 12 -1.16 -27.35 -6.09
CA LYS A 12 -1.71 -27.11 -7.42
C LYS A 12 -1.19 -25.82 -8.02
N GLN A 13 -0.97 -25.87 -9.33
CA GLN A 13 -0.56 -24.74 -10.13
C GLN A 13 -1.63 -24.39 -11.17
N VAL A 14 -1.93 -23.11 -11.31
CA VAL A 14 -2.74 -22.56 -12.38
C VAL A 14 -1.95 -21.50 -13.14
N THR A 15 -2.05 -21.53 -14.47
CA THR A 15 -1.45 -20.50 -15.34
C THR A 15 -2.51 -19.44 -15.62
N LEU A 16 -2.19 -18.18 -15.30
CA LEU A 16 -3.01 -17.02 -15.65
C LEU A 16 -2.55 -16.40 -16.97
N PRO A 17 -3.39 -15.60 -17.65
CA PRO A 17 -2.99 -14.91 -18.87
C PRO A 17 -1.72 -14.09 -18.68
N SER A 18 -0.78 -14.18 -19.63
CA SER A 18 0.56 -13.56 -19.52
C SER A 18 0.56 -12.04 -19.60
N HIS A 19 -0.54 -11.44 -20.04
CA HIS A 19 -0.73 -9.99 -20.15
C HIS A 19 -1.45 -9.41 -18.92
N TRP A 20 -1.62 -10.22 -17.87
CA TRP A 20 -2.12 -9.74 -16.60
C TRP A 20 -0.98 -9.27 -15.71
N GLU A 21 -1.20 -8.19 -14.98
CA GLU A 21 -0.21 -7.49 -14.18
C GLU A 21 -0.83 -7.00 -12.86
N ASP A 22 0.02 -6.56 -11.92
CA ASP A 22 -0.38 -5.98 -10.63
C ASP A 22 -1.40 -6.81 -9.85
N PHE A 23 -1.00 -8.02 -9.48
CA PHE A 23 -1.85 -8.97 -8.76
C PHE A 23 -1.97 -8.62 -7.27
N ASP A 24 -3.16 -8.77 -6.71
CA ASP A 24 -3.38 -8.74 -5.26
C ASP A 24 -4.42 -9.80 -4.85
N PHE A 25 -4.14 -10.54 -3.78
CA PHE A 25 -5.02 -11.62 -3.33
C PHE A 25 -6.10 -11.06 -2.40
N SER A 26 -7.32 -11.59 -2.52
CA SER A 26 -8.34 -11.30 -1.52
C SER A 26 -7.90 -11.89 -0.18
N PRO A 27 -7.91 -11.09 0.90
CA PRO A 27 -7.55 -11.58 2.23
C PRO A 27 -8.67 -12.42 2.88
N VAL A 28 -9.84 -12.53 2.25
CA VAL A 28 -11.04 -13.19 2.82
C VAL A 28 -11.73 -14.18 1.89
N ALA A 29 -11.29 -14.29 0.63
CA ALA A 29 -11.87 -15.18 -0.37
C ALA A 29 -10.78 -15.82 -1.24
N ASP A 30 -11.11 -16.94 -1.89
CA ASP A 30 -10.25 -17.63 -2.85
C ASP A 30 -10.28 -16.91 -4.21
N GLU A 31 -9.92 -15.63 -4.19
CA GLU A 31 -9.96 -14.72 -5.34
C GLU A 31 -8.71 -13.84 -5.38
N LEU A 32 -8.42 -13.29 -6.55
CA LEU A 32 -7.39 -12.28 -6.74
C LEU A 32 -7.83 -11.23 -7.75
N ALA A 33 -7.34 -10.01 -7.57
CA ALA A 33 -7.52 -8.89 -8.47
C ALA A 33 -6.27 -8.74 -9.32
N ALA A 34 -6.44 -8.29 -10.55
CA ALA A 34 -5.34 -8.02 -11.46
C ALA A 34 -5.75 -6.97 -12.50
N LYS A 35 -4.78 -6.40 -13.19
CA LYS A 35 -4.99 -5.64 -14.41
C LYS A 35 -4.82 -6.55 -15.61
N SER A 36 -5.83 -6.67 -16.45
CA SER A 36 -5.74 -7.31 -17.76
C SER A 36 -5.30 -6.28 -18.80
N ILE A 37 -4.03 -6.31 -19.21
CA ILE A 37 -3.42 -5.30 -20.10
C ILE A 37 -3.43 -5.77 -21.56
N ALA A 38 -4.50 -5.43 -22.28
CA ALA A 38 -4.54 -5.62 -23.73
C ALA A 38 -3.73 -4.55 -24.48
N LEU A 39 -3.33 -4.89 -25.72
CA LEU A 39 -2.65 -3.96 -26.63
C LEU A 39 -3.50 -2.72 -26.93
N ASP A 40 -4.80 -2.92 -27.15
CA ASP A 40 -5.78 -1.86 -27.31
C ASP A 40 -6.22 -1.35 -25.93
N PRO A 41 -6.02 -0.06 -25.60
CA PRO A 41 -6.44 0.55 -24.34
C PRO A 41 -7.93 0.35 -24.02
N GLN A 42 -8.81 0.26 -25.03
CA GLN A 42 -10.24 0.00 -24.82
C GLN A 42 -10.53 -1.39 -24.24
N ASN A 43 -9.56 -2.30 -24.33
CA ASN A 43 -9.64 -3.67 -23.84
C ASN A 43 -8.79 -3.87 -22.57
N ARG A 44 -8.36 -2.80 -21.90
CA ARG A 44 -7.68 -2.86 -20.60
C ARG A 44 -8.69 -2.79 -19.46
N TRP A 45 -8.60 -3.74 -18.52
CA TRP A 45 -9.59 -3.91 -17.46
C TRP A 45 -8.95 -4.24 -16.13
N LEU A 46 -9.50 -3.70 -15.05
CA LEU A 46 -9.38 -4.29 -13.71
C LEU A 46 -10.29 -5.51 -13.68
N VAL A 47 -9.73 -6.65 -13.30
CA VAL A 47 -10.44 -7.94 -13.24
C VAL A 47 -10.32 -8.53 -11.85
N VAL A 48 -11.32 -9.32 -11.48
CA VAL A 48 -11.30 -10.23 -10.33
C VAL A 48 -11.51 -11.64 -10.87
N THR A 49 -10.73 -12.60 -10.39
CA THR A 49 -10.84 -14.01 -10.77
C THR A 49 -10.71 -14.89 -9.53
N SER A 50 -11.23 -16.10 -9.58
CA SER A 50 -10.92 -17.10 -8.55
C SER A 50 -9.43 -17.45 -8.60
N ASP A 51 -8.85 -17.86 -7.48
CA ASP A 51 -7.42 -18.24 -7.40
C ASP A 51 -7.04 -19.43 -8.31
N ASP A 52 -8.04 -20.22 -8.71
CA ASP A 52 -7.96 -21.26 -9.74
C ASP A 52 -8.07 -20.76 -11.20
N GLY A 53 -8.13 -19.45 -11.40
CA GLY A 53 -8.24 -18.77 -12.68
C GLY A 53 -9.64 -18.82 -13.33
N SER A 54 -10.63 -19.42 -12.66
CA SER A 54 -12.00 -19.48 -13.15
C SER A 54 -12.82 -18.24 -12.77
N LYS A 55 -14.04 -18.15 -13.33
CA LYS A 55 -15.03 -17.10 -12.99
C LYS A 55 -14.52 -15.66 -13.08
N THR A 56 -13.61 -15.38 -14.00
CA THR A 56 -13.09 -14.02 -14.23
C THR A 56 -14.22 -13.04 -14.54
N GLN A 57 -14.23 -11.92 -13.82
CA GLN A 57 -15.16 -10.81 -13.98
C GLN A 57 -14.39 -9.52 -14.24
N SER A 58 -14.88 -8.74 -15.20
CA SER A 58 -14.42 -7.38 -15.46
C SER A 58 -15.08 -6.41 -14.48
N ILE A 59 -14.28 -5.71 -13.68
CA ILE A 59 -14.76 -4.79 -12.65
C ILE A 59 -14.85 -3.36 -13.19
N GLN A 60 -13.76 -2.87 -13.76
CA GLN A 60 -13.64 -1.48 -14.20
C GLN A 60 -12.77 -1.39 -15.46
N ALA A 61 -13.24 -0.66 -16.47
CA ALA A 61 -12.41 -0.36 -17.64
C ALA A 61 -11.31 0.63 -17.25
N LEU A 62 -10.06 0.32 -17.62
CA LEU A 62 -8.88 1.13 -17.28
C LEU A 62 -8.58 2.17 -18.38
N GLY A 63 -8.78 1.80 -19.65
CA GLY A 63 -8.46 2.69 -20.77
C GLY A 63 -6.98 3.04 -20.80
N GLU A 64 -6.68 4.33 -20.97
CA GLU A 64 -5.32 4.91 -20.96
C GLU A 64 -4.83 5.28 -19.54
N ASN A 65 -5.54 4.85 -18.49
CA ASN A 65 -5.21 5.20 -17.10
C ASN A 65 -4.74 3.97 -16.30
N GLU A 66 -4.33 2.89 -16.95
CA GLU A 66 -3.88 1.68 -16.26
C GLU A 66 -2.70 1.92 -15.30
N ASP A 67 -1.82 2.86 -15.66
CA ASP A 67 -0.66 3.28 -14.89
C ASP A 67 -1.03 4.10 -13.64
N LYS A 68 -2.25 4.66 -13.63
CA LYS A 68 -2.79 5.46 -12.52
C LYS A 68 -3.67 4.66 -11.57
N VAL A 69 -3.85 3.37 -11.81
CA VAL A 69 -4.63 2.49 -10.93
C VAL A 69 -3.69 1.62 -10.13
N GLN A 70 -3.84 1.57 -8.81
CA GLN A 70 -3.09 0.69 -7.92
C GLN A 70 -4.04 -0.41 -7.44
N VAL A 71 -3.73 -1.67 -7.74
CA VAL A 71 -4.50 -2.81 -7.23
C VAL A 71 -4.16 -2.97 -5.75
N ASN A 72 -5.18 -2.90 -4.90
CA ASN A 72 -5.01 -2.93 -3.45
C ASN A 72 -6.33 -3.35 -2.80
N TRP A 73 -6.46 -4.64 -2.50
CA TRP A 73 -7.67 -5.27 -2.03
C TRP A 73 -7.85 -5.07 -0.52
N SER A 74 -8.98 -4.49 -0.13
CA SER A 74 -9.29 -4.23 1.26
C SER A 74 -9.69 -5.49 2.05
N PRO A 75 -9.25 -5.64 3.31
CA PRO A 75 -9.66 -6.76 4.18
C PRO A 75 -11.15 -6.91 4.49
N ASN A 76 -11.96 -5.91 4.12
CA ASN A 76 -13.41 -5.95 4.25
C ASN A 76 -14.13 -6.34 2.93
N ASP A 77 -13.39 -6.70 1.88
CA ASP A 77 -13.88 -7.11 0.55
C ASP A 77 -14.67 -6.04 -0.23
N GLN A 78 -14.47 -4.76 0.07
CA GLN A 78 -15.23 -3.66 -0.54
C GLN A 78 -14.47 -2.91 -1.64
N VAL A 79 -13.17 -2.68 -1.47
CA VAL A 79 -12.31 -1.93 -2.40
C VAL A 79 -11.27 -2.89 -2.98
N VAL A 80 -11.07 -2.85 -4.29
CA VAL A 80 -10.11 -3.72 -5.00
C VAL A 80 -8.96 -2.92 -5.63
N ALA A 81 -9.12 -1.62 -5.80
CA ALA A 81 -8.09 -0.74 -6.33
C ALA A 81 -8.32 0.72 -5.95
N PHE A 82 -7.29 1.53 -6.13
CA PHE A 82 -7.36 2.99 -6.05
C PHE A 82 -6.94 3.60 -7.38
N ALA A 83 -7.68 4.58 -7.87
CA ALA A 83 -7.42 5.28 -9.13
C ALA A 83 -7.03 6.73 -8.86
N ASP A 84 -5.79 7.08 -9.21
CA ASP A 84 -5.26 8.44 -9.18
C ASP A 84 -5.42 9.10 -10.56
N THR A 85 -6.66 9.25 -10.99
CA THR A 85 -6.99 9.84 -12.31
C THR A 85 -7.36 11.32 -12.22
N SER A 86 -7.37 11.88 -11.01
CA SER A 86 -7.76 13.26 -10.80
C SER A 86 -6.62 14.21 -11.16
N ASN A 87 -6.97 15.37 -11.71
CA ASN A 87 -6.03 16.49 -11.77
C ASN A 87 -6.05 17.21 -10.43
N ALA A 88 -4.91 17.79 -10.01
CA ALA A 88 -4.80 18.53 -8.76
C ALA A 88 -6.01 19.46 -8.52
N ILE A 89 -6.59 19.38 -7.32
CA ILE A 89 -7.82 20.08 -6.98
C ILE A 89 -7.58 21.60 -7.09
N GLN A 90 -8.48 22.32 -7.78
CA GLN A 90 -8.43 23.79 -7.81
C GLN A 90 -8.39 24.35 -6.39
N GLY A 91 -7.33 25.10 -6.06
CA GLY A 91 -7.15 25.78 -4.78
C GLY A 91 -6.09 25.20 -3.85
N GLY A 92 -5.43 24.10 -4.21
CA GLY A 92 -4.25 23.58 -3.50
C GLY A 92 -3.30 22.91 -4.47
N VAL A 93 -2.07 23.43 -4.59
CA VAL A 93 -1.05 22.93 -5.52
C VAL A 93 -0.67 21.47 -5.22
N ASP A 94 -0.90 21.01 -3.99
CA ASP A 94 -0.57 19.67 -3.50
C ASP A 94 -1.79 18.93 -2.92
N ARG A 95 -2.98 19.03 -3.53
CA ARG A 95 -4.16 18.22 -3.12
C ARG A 95 -4.66 17.38 -4.26
N ASN A 96 -4.90 16.11 -3.97
CA ASN A 96 -5.34 15.13 -4.96
C ASN A 96 -6.57 14.38 -4.46
N VAL A 97 -7.40 13.90 -5.39
CA VAL A 97 -8.52 12.99 -5.10
C VAL A 97 -8.18 11.62 -5.63
N ILE A 98 -8.09 10.65 -4.73
CA ILE A 98 -7.93 9.24 -5.07
C ILE A 98 -9.30 8.59 -5.10
N TYR A 99 -9.64 7.89 -6.17
CA TYR A 99 -10.94 7.24 -6.33
C TYR A 99 -10.85 5.74 -5.96
N PRO A 100 -11.51 5.28 -4.90
CA PRO A 100 -11.60 3.86 -4.60
C PRO A 100 -12.45 3.14 -5.65
N VAL A 101 -11.99 2.00 -6.14
CA VAL A 101 -12.71 1.14 -7.08
C VAL A 101 -13.28 -0.05 -6.31
N GLY A 102 -14.61 -0.14 -6.33
CA GLY A 102 -15.33 -1.19 -5.63
C GLY A 102 -15.45 -2.49 -6.40
N LYS A 103 -15.49 -3.61 -5.66
CA LYS A 103 -15.68 -4.96 -6.24
C LYS A 103 -17.07 -5.11 -6.89
N ASN A 104 -18.10 -4.54 -6.27
CA ASN A 104 -19.52 -4.68 -6.66
C ASN A 104 -20.14 -3.35 -7.11
N LYS A 105 -19.35 -2.47 -7.74
CA LYS A 105 -19.78 -1.13 -8.21
C LYS A 105 -20.27 -0.23 -7.07
N GLU A 106 -19.69 -0.38 -5.89
CA GLU A 106 -19.91 0.52 -4.76
C GLU A 106 -19.55 1.95 -5.15
N ASN A 107 -20.36 2.91 -4.72
CA ASN A 107 -20.14 4.34 -4.99
C ASN A 107 -19.39 4.98 -3.81
N PHE A 108 -18.08 4.80 -3.76
CA PHE A 108 -17.26 5.42 -2.72
C PHE A 108 -17.11 6.91 -2.94
N LYS A 109 -17.07 7.66 -1.83
CA LYS A 109 -16.56 9.03 -1.83
C LYS A 109 -15.08 9.02 -2.23
N GLY A 110 -14.66 9.96 -3.06
CA GLY A 110 -13.25 10.17 -3.37
C GLY A 110 -12.44 10.53 -2.11
N LEU A 111 -11.29 9.90 -1.94
CA LEU A 111 -10.36 10.14 -0.85
C LEU A 111 -9.50 11.37 -1.18
N VAL A 112 -9.75 12.49 -0.49
CA VAL A 112 -8.94 13.70 -0.64
C VAL A 112 -7.65 13.53 0.16
N VAL A 113 -6.50 13.53 -0.51
CA VAL A 113 -5.17 13.46 0.11
C VAL A 113 -4.45 14.80 0.00
N GLU A 114 -3.61 15.08 1.01
CA GLU A 114 -2.73 16.25 1.03
C GLU A 114 -1.40 15.85 0.38
N GLY A 115 -1.32 15.75 -0.93
CA GLY A 115 -0.04 15.57 -1.63
C GLY A 115 -0.15 14.75 -2.90
N LEU A 116 1.03 14.40 -3.40
CA LEU A 116 1.27 13.56 -4.57
C LEU A 116 1.87 12.22 -4.12
N GLU A 117 2.11 11.32 -5.08
CA GLU A 117 2.77 10.02 -4.86
C GLU A 117 2.05 9.20 -3.78
N PHE A 118 0.72 9.11 -3.93
CA PHE A 118 -0.10 8.32 -3.02
C PHE A 118 0.28 6.84 -3.09
N GLU A 119 0.64 6.29 -1.95
CA GLU A 119 0.77 4.84 -1.72
C GLU A 119 0.00 4.51 -0.44
N SER A 120 -0.55 3.29 -0.35
CA SER A 120 -1.42 2.94 0.77
C SER A 120 -1.30 1.49 1.25
N LEU A 121 -1.71 1.27 2.50
CA LEU A 121 -1.71 -0.01 3.18
C LEU A 121 -2.95 -0.13 4.08
N TRP A 122 -3.77 -1.15 3.82
CA TRP A 122 -4.96 -1.42 4.62
C TRP A 122 -4.64 -1.91 6.02
N SER A 123 -5.39 -1.41 7.00
CA SER A 123 -5.44 -2.03 8.33
C SER A 123 -6.01 -3.45 8.24
N PRO A 124 -5.57 -4.41 9.08
CA PRO A 124 -5.99 -5.80 8.99
C PRO A 124 -7.50 -6.02 9.16
N ASN A 125 -8.21 -5.08 9.78
CA ASN A 125 -9.67 -5.13 9.95
C ASN A 125 -10.45 -4.43 8.82
N GLY A 126 -9.75 -3.86 7.82
CA GLY A 126 -10.34 -3.16 6.68
C GLY A 126 -11.07 -1.85 7.03
N LYS A 127 -10.87 -1.26 8.21
CA LYS A 127 -11.58 -0.03 8.62
C LYS A 127 -10.82 1.25 8.32
N GLN A 128 -9.50 1.15 8.26
CA GLN A 128 -8.60 2.29 8.11
C GLN A 128 -7.55 2.03 7.04
N LEU A 129 -7.04 3.11 6.46
CA LEU A 129 -5.98 3.11 5.47
C LEU A 129 -4.80 3.93 6.00
N LEU A 130 -3.66 3.27 6.20
CA LEU A 130 -2.39 3.95 6.37
C LEU A 130 -1.91 4.35 4.98
N TYR A 131 -1.42 5.56 4.79
CA TYR A 131 -0.91 5.99 3.49
C TYR A 131 0.21 7.01 3.65
N SER A 132 1.05 7.12 2.62
CA SER A 132 2.05 8.17 2.51
C SER A 132 1.79 9.02 1.28
N VAL A 133 2.09 10.30 1.40
CA VAL A 133 2.05 11.28 0.31
C VAL A 133 3.18 12.30 0.52
N THR A 134 3.61 12.91 -0.57
CA THR A 134 4.64 13.95 -0.60
C THR A 134 3.99 15.31 -0.88
N GLY A 135 4.33 16.34 -0.11
CA GLY A 135 3.86 17.71 -0.40
C GLY A 135 4.60 18.80 0.37
N SER A 136 4.29 20.06 0.08
CA SER A 136 5.02 21.22 0.63
C SER A 136 4.96 21.34 2.16
N TYR A 137 3.89 20.84 2.80
CA TYR A 137 3.74 20.86 4.27
C TYR A 137 4.81 20.06 5.02
N SER A 138 5.50 19.13 4.37
CA SER A 138 6.60 18.33 4.92
C SER A 138 7.95 18.69 4.27
N ASN A 139 8.05 19.83 3.59
CA ASN A 139 9.17 20.17 2.71
C ASN A 139 9.39 19.10 1.63
N ASN A 140 8.30 18.55 1.08
CA ASN A 140 8.31 17.49 0.07
C ASN A 140 9.06 16.23 0.53
N LYS A 141 8.97 15.90 1.82
CA LYS A 141 9.31 14.57 2.36
C LYS A 141 8.04 13.71 2.34
N PRO A 142 8.14 12.38 2.15
CA PRO A 142 6.98 11.51 2.32
C PRO A 142 6.50 11.64 3.78
N LEU A 143 5.20 11.85 4.02
CA LEU A 143 4.63 11.92 5.37
C LEU A 143 3.57 10.84 5.52
N LEU A 144 3.59 10.13 6.65
CA LEU A 144 2.55 9.15 6.97
C LEU A 144 1.27 9.80 7.49
N TRP A 145 0.15 9.24 7.05
CA TRP A 145 -1.20 9.60 7.42
C TRP A 145 -2.03 8.33 7.69
N ILE A 146 -3.05 8.46 8.51
CA ILE A 146 -4.09 7.44 8.71
C ILE A 146 -5.45 8.09 8.49
N VAL A 147 -6.38 7.32 7.93
CA VAL A 147 -7.74 7.78 7.61
C VAL A 147 -8.72 6.61 7.73
N ASP A 148 -9.98 6.92 8.02
CA ASP A 148 -11.04 5.92 7.95
C ASP A 148 -11.39 5.63 6.48
N ALA A 149 -11.65 4.36 6.18
CA ALA A 149 -11.67 3.86 4.80
C ALA A 149 -12.73 2.77 4.56
N THR A 150 -13.86 2.84 5.27
CA THR A 150 -15.04 2.01 4.94
C THR A 150 -15.89 2.68 3.86
N SER A 151 -16.85 1.95 3.28
CA SER A 151 -17.81 2.53 2.31
C SER A 151 -18.53 3.79 2.79
N SER A 152 -18.83 3.89 4.10
CA SER A 152 -19.52 5.05 4.68
C SER A 152 -18.61 6.14 5.23
N THR A 153 -17.33 5.85 5.52
CA THR A 153 -16.42 6.75 6.25
C THR A 153 -15.17 7.13 5.46
N MET A 154 -15.12 6.82 4.16
CA MET A 154 -13.96 7.07 3.31
C MET A 154 -13.50 8.53 3.39
N GLY A 155 -12.27 8.73 3.86
CA GLY A 155 -11.65 10.05 3.98
C GLY A 155 -11.92 10.78 5.29
N ASP A 156 -12.69 10.19 6.20
CA ASP A 156 -13.02 10.79 7.50
C ASP A 156 -11.89 10.54 8.52
N ASN A 157 -11.85 11.35 9.58
CA ASN A 157 -10.85 11.27 10.67
C ASN A 157 -9.38 11.22 10.21
N ARG A 158 -9.07 11.83 9.06
CA ARG A 158 -7.71 11.94 8.55
C ARG A 158 -6.81 12.65 9.56
N GLN A 159 -5.67 12.04 9.88
CA GLN A 159 -4.65 12.61 10.74
C GLN A 159 -3.24 12.30 10.22
N SER A 160 -2.33 13.26 10.38
CA SER A 160 -0.90 13.03 10.13
C SER A 160 -0.29 12.31 11.32
N LEU A 161 0.61 11.37 11.05
CA LEU A 161 1.34 10.61 12.07
C LEU A 161 2.71 11.22 12.40
N GLY A 162 3.10 12.31 11.72
CA GLY A 162 4.35 13.04 11.99
C GLY A 162 5.64 12.29 11.63
N LEU A 163 5.57 11.13 11.00
CA LEU A 163 6.72 10.34 10.58
C LEU A 163 7.00 10.51 9.09
N ASN A 164 8.23 10.92 8.77
CA ASN A 164 8.65 11.09 7.38
C ASN A 164 9.18 9.76 6.81
N THR A 165 8.28 8.92 6.30
CA THR A 165 8.62 7.66 5.62
C THR A 165 7.55 7.28 4.60
N TRP A 166 7.85 6.33 3.74
CA TRP A 166 6.91 5.73 2.79
C TRP A 166 6.11 4.61 3.46
N VAL A 167 4.85 4.44 3.07
CA VAL A 167 3.96 3.47 3.73
C VAL A 167 4.35 2.01 3.46
N ASP A 168 5.01 1.71 2.35
CA ASP A 168 5.52 0.37 2.03
C ASP A 168 6.71 -0.05 2.92
N LYS A 169 7.29 0.90 3.67
CA LYS A 169 8.22 0.64 4.77
C LYS A 169 7.49 0.37 6.11
N CYS A 170 6.17 0.23 6.10
CA CYS A 170 5.38 -0.07 7.28
C CYS A 170 4.68 -1.42 7.19
N THR A 171 4.37 -1.99 8.36
CA THR A 171 3.60 -3.23 8.49
C THR A 171 2.68 -3.17 9.70
N TRP A 172 1.47 -3.71 9.54
CA TRP A 172 0.49 -3.79 10.62
C TRP A 172 0.72 -5.04 11.46
N THR A 173 0.62 -4.91 12.78
CA THR A 173 0.62 -6.06 13.72
C THR A 173 -0.73 -6.28 14.38
N SER A 174 -1.59 -5.27 14.35
CA SER A 174 -2.98 -5.33 14.78
C SER A 174 -3.76 -4.20 14.11
N ALA A 175 -5.04 -4.03 14.43
CA ALA A 175 -5.83 -2.90 13.96
C ALA A 175 -5.37 -1.53 14.49
N SER A 176 -4.49 -1.47 15.49
CA SER A 176 -4.06 -0.21 16.13
C SER A 176 -2.55 -0.08 16.29
N VAL A 177 -1.76 -1.07 15.88
CA VAL A 177 -0.31 -1.08 16.03
C VAL A 177 0.37 -1.29 14.69
N VAL A 178 1.23 -0.35 14.33
CA VAL A 178 2.03 -0.34 13.10
C VAL A 178 3.50 -0.25 13.47
N TYR A 179 4.34 -0.99 12.76
CA TYR A 179 5.78 -0.78 12.76
C TYR A 179 6.19 -0.16 11.44
N CYS A 180 7.06 0.85 11.50
CA CYS A 180 7.57 1.52 10.31
C CYS A 180 9.08 1.66 10.39
N ALA A 181 9.76 1.32 9.30
CA ALA A 181 11.12 1.76 9.06
C ALA A 181 11.11 3.22 8.61
N VAL A 182 11.80 4.08 9.35
CA VAL A 182 11.86 5.52 9.12
C VAL A 182 13.32 5.89 8.85
N PRO A 183 13.64 6.46 7.67
CA PRO A 183 15.02 6.84 7.38
C PRO A 183 15.57 7.79 8.44
N LEU A 184 16.82 7.56 8.87
CA LEU A 184 17.48 8.37 9.89
C LEU A 184 17.59 9.83 9.46
N GLU A 185 17.86 10.06 8.17
CA GLU A 185 17.91 11.38 7.56
C GLU A 185 17.18 11.38 6.21
N LEU A 186 16.33 12.39 6.02
CA LEU A 186 15.77 12.73 4.70
C LEU A 186 15.95 14.22 4.46
N PRO A 187 16.62 14.62 3.36
CA PRO A 187 16.68 16.02 2.97
C PRO A 187 15.30 16.51 2.47
N ASN A 188 15.18 17.81 2.28
CA ASN A 188 14.00 18.38 1.64
C ASN A 188 13.88 17.85 0.20
N ASN A 189 12.64 17.69 -0.29
CA ASN A 189 12.33 17.12 -1.61
C ASN A 189 12.66 15.63 -1.77
N ALA A 190 12.99 14.92 -0.70
CA ALA A 190 13.32 13.50 -0.79
C ALA A 190 12.16 12.62 -1.30
N GLY A 191 10.90 13.03 -1.08
CA GLY A 191 9.73 12.31 -1.60
C GLY A 191 9.71 12.27 -3.13
N LEU A 192 9.91 13.44 -3.76
CA LEU A 192 9.90 13.62 -5.22
C LEU A 192 11.04 12.87 -5.94
N GLN A 193 12.02 12.35 -5.20
CA GLN A 193 13.18 11.64 -5.72
C GLN A 193 13.46 10.39 -4.87
N ARG A 194 12.41 9.65 -4.51
CA ARG A 194 12.48 8.45 -3.67
C ARG A 194 13.66 7.52 -3.98
N SER A 195 13.92 7.26 -5.27
CA SER A 195 14.96 6.33 -5.70
C SER A 195 16.39 6.72 -5.25
N LEU A 196 16.66 8.01 -5.00
CA LEU A 196 17.95 8.48 -4.50
C LEU A 196 18.16 8.14 -3.02
N TYR A 197 17.07 7.95 -2.26
CA TYR A 197 17.07 7.76 -0.81
C TYR A 197 16.57 6.37 -0.38
N ALA A 198 16.32 5.47 -1.33
CA ALA A 198 15.81 4.11 -1.05
C ALA A 198 16.75 3.28 -0.15
N ASN A 199 18.04 3.63 -0.12
CA ASN A 199 19.09 2.93 0.62
C ASN A 199 19.52 3.67 1.90
N GLU A 200 18.86 4.77 2.27
CA GLU A 200 19.16 5.46 3.52
C GLU A 200 18.90 4.52 4.72
N PRO A 201 19.80 4.48 5.70
CA PRO A 201 19.61 3.66 6.89
C PRO A 201 18.34 4.06 7.63
N ASP A 202 17.61 3.08 8.13
CA ASP A 202 16.34 3.29 8.81
C ASP A 202 16.45 3.05 10.32
N ALA A 203 15.64 3.76 11.10
CA ALA A 203 15.27 3.43 12.46
C ALA A 203 13.89 2.75 12.48
N LEU A 204 13.67 1.85 13.43
CA LEU A 204 12.39 1.19 13.60
C LEU A 204 11.53 1.96 14.61
N PHE A 205 10.36 2.39 14.17
CA PHE A 205 9.34 3.02 15.01
C PHE A 205 8.14 2.09 15.19
N LYS A 206 7.54 2.13 16.38
CA LYS A 206 6.23 1.55 16.68
C LYS A 206 5.24 2.67 16.89
N LEU A 207 4.14 2.63 16.16
CA LEU A 207 3.01 3.52 16.30
C LEU A 207 1.89 2.78 17.03
N ASP A 208 1.38 3.39 18.10
CA ASP A 208 0.11 3.02 18.72
C ASP A 208 -0.93 4.07 18.31
N LEU A 209 -1.80 3.69 17.38
CA LEU A 209 -2.82 4.57 16.82
C LEU A 209 -3.98 4.83 17.79
N SER A 210 -4.16 3.99 18.81
CA SER A 210 -5.18 4.20 19.83
C SER A 210 -4.74 5.27 20.85
N ALA A 211 -3.44 5.31 21.14
CA ALA A 211 -2.84 6.32 22.01
C ALA A 211 -2.36 7.56 21.26
N GLY A 212 -2.25 7.50 19.93
CA GLY A 212 -1.66 8.55 19.10
C GLY A 212 -0.17 8.74 19.36
N THR A 213 0.54 7.67 19.73
CA THR A 213 1.96 7.73 20.12
C THR A 213 2.85 7.03 19.11
N SER A 214 4.06 7.59 18.93
CA SER A 214 5.13 6.98 18.13
C SER A 214 6.35 6.81 19.02
N THR A 215 6.92 5.60 19.03
CA THR A 215 8.05 5.23 19.89
C THR A 215 9.17 4.67 19.03
N LEU A 216 10.39 5.19 19.19
CA LEU A 216 11.59 4.59 18.63
C LEU A 216 11.86 3.25 19.34
N ILE A 217 11.87 2.16 18.58
CA ILE A 217 12.09 0.81 19.10
C ILE A 217 13.55 0.41 18.97
N ALA A 218 14.15 0.69 17.82
CA ALA A 218 15.52 0.29 17.55
C ALA A 218 16.16 1.19 16.49
N ILE A 219 17.48 1.30 16.58
CA ILE A 219 18.35 1.72 15.48
C ILE A 219 19.29 0.53 15.24
N PRO A 220 19.31 -0.05 14.03
CA PRO A 220 20.26 -1.11 13.69
C PRO A 220 21.71 -0.69 14.01
N GLU A 221 22.50 -1.60 14.58
CA GLU A 221 23.93 -1.34 14.85
C GLU A 221 24.71 -1.14 13.54
N GLU A 222 24.41 -1.95 12.53
CA GLU A 222 24.88 -1.75 11.17
C GLU A 222 23.88 -0.90 10.39
N ALA A 223 24.37 0.19 9.78
CA ALA A 223 23.55 1.10 8.98
C ALA A 223 22.90 0.37 7.79
N THR A 224 21.60 0.10 7.88
CA THR A 224 20.84 -0.69 6.90
C THR A 224 19.48 -0.07 6.61
N ALA A 225 19.06 -0.15 5.35
CA ALA A 225 17.71 0.18 4.94
C ALA A 225 16.82 -1.04 5.15
N MET A 226 15.62 -0.85 5.71
CA MET A 226 14.68 -1.91 6.01
C MET A 226 13.50 -1.83 5.03
N ASN A 227 13.32 -2.88 4.23
CA ASN A 227 12.20 -3.03 3.30
C ASN A 227 11.44 -4.33 3.57
N ASN A 228 10.19 -4.44 3.11
CA ASN A 228 9.37 -5.65 3.27
C ASN A 228 9.27 -6.15 4.73
N LEU A 229 8.93 -5.23 5.64
CA LEU A 229 8.88 -5.52 7.07
C LEU A 229 7.81 -6.57 7.40
N GLN A 230 8.17 -7.54 8.22
CA GLN A 230 7.24 -8.51 8.81
C GLN A 230 7.58 -8.71 10.28
N ILE A 231 6.57 -8.61 11.14
CA ILE A 231 6.73 -8.85 12.57
C ILE A 231 6.22 -10.27 12.87
N SER A 232 6.93 -11.02 13.71
CA SER A 232 6.47 -12.33 14.16
C SER A 232 5.17 -12.24 14.96
N ASP A 233 4.36 -13.30 14.94
CA ASP A 233 3.06 -13.34 15.64
C ASP A 233 3.16 -13.04 17.14
N ASP A 234 4.28 -13.42 17.78
CA ASP A 234 4.57 -13.15 19.20
C ASP A 234 5.14 -11.73 19.46
N GLY A 235 5.37 -10.96 18.40
CA GLY A 235 5.94 -9.62 18.39
C GLY A 235 7.37 -9.55 18.91
N SER A 236 8.11 -10.66 18.94
CA SER A 236 9.48 -10.71 19.46
C SER A 236 10.54 -10.40 18.41
N SER A 237 10.23 -10.56 17.12
CA SER A 237 11.19 -10.44 16.03
C SER A 237 10.62 -9.63 14.87
N LEU A 238 11.47 -8.81 14.25
CA LEU A 238 11.26 -8.19 12.96
C LEU A 238 12.11 -8.93 11.92
N TYR A 239 11.48 -9.30 10.81
CA TYR A 239 12.12 -9.74 9.58
C TYR A 239 12.02 -8.62 8.55
N PHE A 240 13.07 -8.38 7.79
CA PHE A 240 13.09 -7.38 6.72
C PHE A 240 14.14 -7.75 5.67
N THR A 241 14.02 -7.18 4.48
CA THR A 241 15.04 -7.28 3.44
C THR A 241 15.90 -6.02 3.42
N ASN A 242 17.22 -6.18 3.42
CA ASN A 242 18.17 -5.07 3.29
C ASN A 242 18.27 -4.55 1.84
N ARG A 243 19.13 -3.55 1.61
CA ARG A 243 19.39 -2.97 0.28
C ARG A 243 19.89 -3.97 -0.78
N SER A 244 20.49 -5.08 -0.36
CA SER A 244 20.98 -6.15 -1.25
C SER A 244 19.95 -7.25 -1.48
N GLY A 245 18.73 -7.09 -0.94
CA GLY A 245 17.68 -8.09 -0.99
C GLY A 245 17.89 -9.27 -0.03
N GLN A 246 18.84 -9.18 0.89
CA GLN A 246 19.08 -10.24 1.88
C GLN A 246 18.07 -10.12 3.02
N LEU A 247 17.52 -11.27 3.44
CA LEU A 247 16.65 -11.36 4.60
C LEU A 247 17.48 -11.22 5.88
N GLU A 248 17.10 -10.26 6.72
CA GLU A 248 17.68 -9.98 8.03
C GLU A 248 16.63 -10.15 9.13
N LEU A 249 17.13 -10.36 10.36
CA LEU A 249 16.32 -10.51 11.57
C LEU A 249 16.82 -9.56 12.64
N MET A 250 15.89 -8.87 13.30
CA MET A 250 16.13 -8.05 14.48
C MET A 250 15.23 -8.53 15.62
N ARG A 251 15.81 -8.75 16.81
CA ARG A 251 15.03 -9.04 18.02
C ARG A 251 14.52 -7.74 18.65
N LEU A 252 13.25 -7.72 19.02
CA LEU A 252 12.57 -6.58 19.65
C LEU A 252 12.44 -6.75 21.17
N LYS A 253 12.85 -7.92 21.70
CA LYS A 253 12.87 -8.31 23.11
C LYS A 253 14.16 -9.05 23.43
#